data_AF-A0AAE8NH58-F1
#
_entry.id   AF-A0AAE8NH58-F1
#
_cell.length_a   1.000
_cell.length_b   1.000
_cell.length_c   1.000
_cell.angle_alpha   90.00
_cell.angle_beta   90.00
_cell.angle_gamma   90.00
#
_symmetry.space_group_name_H-M   'P 1'
#
loop_
_entity.id
_entity.type
_entity.pdbx_description
1 polymer ?
#
loop_
_entity_poly.entity_id
_entity_poly.type
_entity_poly.pdbx_seq_one_letter_code
_entity_poly.pdbx_strand_id
1 'polypeptide(L)' 'MRKNAPDDARYERKTASNGQFMFNLKAGNHEIIGTSELYKAEASRENGIASVKQNAPDAALDDQS' A
#
# COMPACT_ATOMS: atom_id res chain seq x y z
N MET A 1 -2.70 25.37 8.50
CA MET A 1 -3.06 24.46 7.39
C MET A 1 -1.82 23.68 6.98
N ARG A 2 -1.67 22.39 7.36
CA ARG A 2 -0.66 21.49 6.79
C ARG A 2 -1.34 20.14 6.52
N LYS A 3 -2.13 20.09 5.45
CA LYS A 3 -2.92 18.94 5.00
C LYS A 3 -2.04 17.97 4.18
N ASN A 4 -1.03 17.36 4.80
CA ASN A 4 -0.18 16.38 4.10
C ASN A 4 -0.18 14.98 4.76
N ALA A 5 -1.15 14.74 5.64
CA ALA A 5 -1.45 13.46 6.28
C ALA A 5 -2.94 13.22 5.98
N PRO A 6 -3.35 12.41 4.98
CA PRO A 6 -2.91 11.05 4.71
C PRO A 6 -2.84 10.75 3.19
N ASP A 7 -1.66 10.45 2.64
CA ASP A 7 -1.60 10.17 1.20
C ASP A 7 -2.08 8.74 0.89
N ASP A 8 -3.38 8.49 1.07
CA ASP A 8 -4.09 7.37 0.46
C ASP A 8 -3.84 7.31 -1.06
N ALA A 9 -3.42 8.42 -1.69
CA ALA A 9 -3.03 8.42 -3.10
C ALA A 9 -1.74 7.61 -3.37
N ARG A 10 -0.93 7.33 -2.35
CA ARG A 10 0.20 6.38 -2.46
C ARG A 10 -0.25 4.92 -2.44
N TYR A 11 -1.45 4.62 -1.94
CA TYR A 11 -1.99 3.27 -1.82
C TYR A 11 -3.08 3.06 -2.88
N GLU A 12 -2.68 2.58 -4.05
CA GLU A 12 -3.61 2.28 -5.13
C GLU A 12 -4.33 0.96 -4.87
N ARG A 13 -5.57 1.04 -4.38
CA ARG A 13 -6.45 -0.12 -4.18
C ARG A 13 -6.89 -0.66 -5.53
N LYS A 14 -6.59 -1.94 -5.79
CA LYS A 14 -6.96 -2.65 -7.00
C LYS A 14 -7.76 -3.89 -6.69
N THR A 15 -8.64 -4.26 -7.62
CA THR A 15 -9.35 -5.53 -7.58
C THR A 15 -8.90 -6.31 -8.81
N ALA A 16 -8.32 -7.48 -8.58
CA ALA A 16 -7.92 -8.38 -9.63
C ALA A 16 -9.16 -8.98 -10.32
N SER A 17 -9.00 -9.35 -11.59
CA SER A 17 -10.09 -9.89 -12.43
C SER A 17 -10.69 -11.20 -11.90
N ASN A 18 -10.04 -11.84 -10.94
CA ASN A 18 -10.51 -13.04 -10.24
C ASN A 18 -11.34 -12.72 -8.97
N GLY A 19 -11.67 -11.44 -8.73
CA GLY A 19 -12.43 -11.00 -7.56
C GLY A 19 -11.59 -10.85 -6.28
N GLN A 20 -10.26 -11.00 -6.36
CA GLN A 20 -9.37 -10.75 -5.23
C GLN A 20 -8.99 -9.26 -5.14
N PHE A 21 -8.68 -8.81 -3.93
CA PHE A 21 -8.33 -7.42 -3.63
C PHE A 21 -6.83 -7.30 -3.42
N MET A 22 -6.21 -6.26 -3.93
CA MET A 22 -4.79 -5.95 -3.74
C MET A 22 -4.60 -4.44 -3.60
N PHE A 23 -3.40 -4.02 -3.25
CA PHE A 23 -3.02 -2.62 -3.30
C PHE A 23 -1.57 -2.46 -3.76
N ASN A 24 -1.30 -1.37 -4.46
CA ASN A 24 0.05 -1.02 -4.89
C ASN A 24 0.52 0.21 -4.11
N LEU A 25 1.75 0.16 -3.62
CA LEU A 25 2.41 1.26 -2.96
C LEU A 25 3.24 2.04 -3.97
N LYS A 26 2.90 3.32 -4.12
CA LYS A 26 3.64 4.29 -4.93
C LYS A 26 4.56 5.12 -4.05
N ALA A 27 5.81 5.25 -4.46
CA ALA A 27 6.76 6.19 -3.87
C ALA A 27 6.47 7.63 -4.31
N GLY A 28 7.12 8.59 -3.65
CA GLY A 28 6.98 10.02 -3.97
C GLY A 28 7.43 10.40 -5.37
N ASN A 29 8.18 9.52 -6.04
CA ASN A 29 8.60 9.64 -7.44
C ASN A 29 7.62 8.98 -8.44
N HIS A 30 6.42 8.58 -8.01
CA HIS A 30 5.39 7.89 -8.79
C HIS A 30 5.72 6.45 -9.23
N GLU A 31 6.84 5.88 -8.76
CA GLU A 31 7.18 4.49 -9.02
C GLU A 31 6.44 3.54 -8.07
N ILE A 32 6.04 2.38 -8.58
CA ILE A 32 5.48 1.31 -7.75
C ILE A 32 6.65 0.61 -7.07
N ILE A 33 6.80 0.83 -5.78
CA ILE A 33 7.87 0.23 -4.95
C ILE A 33 7.41 -1.03 -4.22
N GLY A 34 6.11 -1.28 -4.18
CA GLY A 34 5.55 -2.46 -3.52
C GLY A 34 4.19 -2.82 -4.08
N THR A 35 3.94 -4.13 -4.19
CA THR A 35 2.63 -4.67 -4.56
C THR A 35 2.22 -5.65 -3.47
N SER A 36 1.02 -5.49 -2.93
CA SER A 36 0.53 -6.40 -1.90
C SER A 36 0.15 -7.75 -2.48
N GLU A 37 0.05 -8.75 -1.60
CA GLU A 37 -0.59 -10.01 -1.94
C GLU A 37 -2.08 -9.84 -2.27
N LEU A 38 -2.63 -10.87 -2.92
CA LEU A 38 -4.04 -10.96 -3.28
C LEU A 38 -4.88 -11.38 -2.07
N TYR A 39 -5.64 -10.45 -1.52
CA TYR A 39 -6.60 -10.68 -0.46
C TYR A 39 -7.93 -11.22 -1.01
N LYS A 40 -8.57 -12.11 -0.25
CA LYS A 40 -9.92 -12.63 -0.60
C LYS A 40 -11.05 -11.69 -0.18
N ALA A 41 -10.78 -10.77 0.75
CA ALA A 41 -11.76 -9.85 1.30
C ALA A 41 -11.22 -8.43 1.34
N GLU A 42 -12.10 -7.45 1.16
CA GLU A 42 -11.75 -6.03 1.27
C GLU A 42 -11.20 -5.70 2.65
N ALA A 43 -11.80 -6.25 3.73
CA ALA A 43 -11.32 -6.04 5.09
C ALA A 43 -9.86 -6.49 5.27
N SER A 44 -9.44 -7.59 4.62
CA SER A 44 -8.05 -8.05 4.66
C SER A 44 -7.11 -7.08 3.93
N ARG A 45 -7.55 -6.52 2.79
CA ARG A 45 -6.81 -5.45 2.09
C ARG A 45 -6.64 -4.22 2.98
N GLU A 46 -7.72 -3.75 3.62
CA GLU A 46 -7.66 -2.57 4.49
C GLU A 46 -6.74 -2.78 5.69
N ASN A 47 -6.76 -3.97 6.30
CA ASN A 47 -5.80 -4.33 7.37
C ASN A 47 -4.35 -4.36 6.84
N GLY A 48 -4.14 -4.89 5.63
CA GLY A 48 -2.83 -4.86 4.97
C GLY A 48 -2.35 -3.43 4.72
N ILE A 49 -3.22 -2.56 4.21
CA ILE A 49 -2.93 -1.13 4.02
C ILE A 49 -2.65 -0.44 5.35
N ALA A 50 -3.38 -0.73 6.42
CA ALA A 50 -3.14 -0.14 7.73
C ALA A 50 -1.78 -0.58 8.29
N SER A 51 -1.46 -1.87 8.16
CA SER A 51 -0.15 -2.41 8.55
C SER A 51 0.97 -1.77 7.73
N VAL A 52 0.83 -1.68 6.41
CA VAL A 52 1.82 -1.01 5.57
C VAL A 52 1.84 0.49 5.83
N LYS A 53 0.75 1.17 6.16
CA LYS A 53 0.78 2.59 6.56
C LYS A 53 1.58 2.81 7.85
N GLN A 54 1.50 1.88 8.80
CA GLN A 54 2.30 1.92 10.01
C GLN A 54 3.77 1.59 9.75
N ASN A 55 4.05 0.62 8.86
CA ASN A 55 5.40 0.15 8.57
C ASN A 55 6.08 0.87 7.39
N ALA A 56 5.38 1.57 6.49
CA ALA A 56 5.91 2.20 5.28
C ALA A 56 6.96 3.29 5.50
N PRO A 57 6.91 4.14 6.56
CA PRO A 57 8.05 5.01 6.84
C PRO A 57 9.30 4.23 7.26
N ASP A 58 9.14 3.02 7.81
CA ASP A 58 10.22 2.12 8.25
C ASP A 58 10.70 1.18 7.13
N ALA A 59 9.79 0.72 6.28
CA ALA A 59 10.05 -0.21 5.17
C ALA A 59 10.84 0.44 4.02
N ALA A 60 11.05 1.75 4.05
CA ALA A 60 11.97 2.45 3.17
C ALA A 60 13.46 2.17 3.49
N LEU A 61 13.76 1.37 4.53
CA LEU A 61 15.12 1.13 5.02
C LEU A 61 15.53 -0.34 5.10
N ASP A 62 14.75 -1.30 4.60
CA ASP A 62 15.24 -2.67 4.43
C ASP A 62 15.74 -2.86 2.99
N ASP A 63 16.85 -2.19 2.71
CA ASP A 63 17.80 -2.62 1.68
C ASP A 63 18.29 -4.00 2.15
N GLN A 64 17.68 -5.07 1.63
CA GLN A 64 18.15 -6.43 1.90
C GLN A 64 19.58 -6.57 1.33
N SER A 65 20.56 -6.31 2.20
CA SER A 65 22.00 -6.55 2.00
C SER A 65 22.31 -8.03 1.87
#